data_AF-A0A6M1YKS5-F1
#
_entry.id   AF-A0A6M1YKS5-F1
#
_cell.length_a   1.000
_cell.length_b   1.000
_cell.length_c   1.000
_cell.angle_alpha   90.00
_cell.angle_beta   90.00
_cell.angle_gamma   90.00
#
_symmetry.space_group_name_H-M   'P 1'
#
loop_
_entity.id
_entity.type
_entity.pdbx_description
1 polymer ?
#
loop_
_entity_poly.entity_id
_entity_poly.type
_entity_poly.pdbx_seq_one_letter_code
_entity_poly.pdbx_strand_id
1 'polypeptide(L)' 'MLDDCPFCKIAKGLAPCHKIWEDDDFLAFLSIFPNTEGFTFLITKEHHDSYIFNLED' A
#
# COMPACT_ATOMS: atom_id res chain seq x y z
N MET A 1 -13.20 0.21 -9.80
CA MET A 1 -12.85 1.61 -10.13
C MET A 1 -11.45 1.84 -9.59
N LEU A 2 -10.43 1.72 -10.45
CA LEU A 2 -9.01 1.84 -10.06
C LEU A 2 -8.69 3.23 -9.44
N ASP A 3 -9.48 4.24 -9.79
CA ASP A 3 -9.20 5.64 -9.47
C ASP A 3 -9.46 6.04 -8.01
N ASP A 4 -10.18 5.22 -7.23
CA ASP A 4 -10.55 5.57 -5.86
C ASP A 4 -9.87 4.75 -4.75
N CYS A 5 -8.94 3.87 -5.12
CA CYS A 5 -8.16 3.14 -4.12
C CYS A 5 -7.18 4.10 -3.39
N PRO A 6 -7.27 4.25 -2.06
CA PRO A 6 -6.37 5.11 -1.30
C PRO A 6 -4.92 4.63 -1.37
N PHE A 7 -4.68 3.32 -1.38
CA PHE A 7 -3.34 2.74 -1.51
C PHE A 7 -2.71 3.03 -2.88
N CYS A 8 -3.50 2.99 -3.96
CA CYS A 8 -3.00 3.37 -5.28
C CYS A 8 -2.63 4.86 -5.36
N LYS A 9 -3.41 5.74 -4.70
CA LYS A 9 -3.07 7.17 -4.60
C LYS A 9 -1.76 7.36 -3.83
N ILE A 10 -1.54 6.61 -2.75
CA ILE A 10 -0.28 6.62 -1.98
C ILE A 10 0.89 6.11 -2.84
N ALA A 11 0.74 4.95 -3.50
CA ALA A 11 1.78 4.36 -4.35
C ALA A 11 2.17 5.26 -5.54
N LYS A 12 1.23 6.05 -6.07
CA LYS A 12 1.47 7.04 -7.14
C LYS A 12 1.99 8.39 -6.63
N GLY A 13 2.16 8.57 -5.32
CA GLY A 13 2.55 9.84 -4.71
C GLY A 13 1.49 10.94 -4.78
N LEU A 14 0.22 10.59 -5.03
CA LEU A 14 -0.91 11.52 -5.07
C LEU A 14 -1.53 11.77 -3.68
N ALA A 15 -1.20 10.94 -2.70
CA ALA A 15 -1.59 11.10 -1.31
C ALA A 15 -0.35 10.99 -0.39
N PRO A 16 -0.29 11.75 0.71
CA PRO A 16 0.85 11.71 1.62
C PRO A 16 0.89 10.41 2.41
N CYS A 17 2.10 9.93 2.72
CA CYS A 17 2.32 8.85 3.67
C CYS A 17 3.67 9.02 4.39
N HIS A 18 3.81 8.42 5.57
CA HIS A 18 5.09 8.30 6.26
C HIS A 18 5.84 7.09 5.71
N LYS A 19 6.46 7.27 4.54
CA LYS A 19 7.25 6.23 3.86
C LYS A 19 8.46 5.82 4.70
N ILE A 20 8.61 4.51 4.90
CA ILE A 20 9.73 3.90 5.63
C ILE A 20 10.71 3.27 4.66
N TRP A 21 10.20 2.63 3.60
CA TRP A 21 10.99 1.93 2.61
C TRP A 21 10.22 1.79 1.29
N GLU A 22 10.92 1.70 0.17
CA GLU A 22 10.36 1.55 -1.17
C GLU A 22 11.41 0.95 -2.11
N ASP A 23 10.97 0.07 -3.01
CA ASP A 23 11.72 -0.39 -4.18
C ASP A 23 10.87 -0.21 -5.45
N ASP A 24 11.22 -0.88 -6.54
CA ASP A 24 10.51 -0.73 -7.82
C ASP A 24 9.08 -1.29 -7.79
N ASP A 25 8.80 -2.28 -6.94
CA ASP A 25 7.53 -3.05 -6.94
C ASP A 25 6.69 -2.83 -5.68
N PHE A 26 7.30 -2.43 -4.57
CA PHE A 26 6.70 -2.37 -3.25
C PHE A 26 6.91 -1.02 -2.55
N LEU A 27 6.01 -0.71 -1.62
CA LEU A 27 6.05 0.48 -0.79
C LEU A 27 5.65 0.15 0.66
N ALA A 28 6.46 0.57 1.62
CA ALA A 28 6.19 0.44 3.05
C ALA A 28 6.00 1.81 3.72
N PHE A 29 4.92 1.97 4.48
CA PHE A 29 4.61 3.22 5.20
C PHE A 29 3.84 2.98 6.51
N LEU A 30 3.97 3.92 7.46
CA LEU A 30 3.26 3.83 8.74
C LEU A 30 1.76 4.04 8.58
N SER A 31 0.97 3.25 9.31
CA SER A 31 -0.47 3.46 9.44
C SER A 31 -0.76 4.75 10.21
N ILE A 32 -1.80 5.47 9.78
CA ILE A 32 -2.37 6.61 10.52
C ILE A 32 -3.26 6.18 11.70
N PHE A 33 -3.63 4.89 11.76
CA PHE A 33 -4.36 4.27 12.86
C PHE A 33 -3.55 3.10 13.44
N PRO A 34 -2.40 3.36 14.07
CA PRO A 34 -1.58 2.31 14.66
C PRO A 34 -2.25 1.74 15.91
N ASN A 35 -2.33 0.41 16.00
CA ASN A 35 -2.71 -0.30 17.23
C ASN A 35 -1.50 -0.66 18.10
N THR A 36 -0.31 -0.62 17.51
CA THR A 36 0.99 -0.96 18.11
C THR A 36 2.06 -0.04 17.53
N GLU A 37 3.14 0.17 18.27
CA GLU A 37 4.26 0.98 17.80
C GLU A 37 4.87 0.36 16.54
N GLY A 38 5.07 1.18 15.51
CA GLY A 38 5.64 0.74 14.24
C GLY A 38 4.67 -0.01 13.31
N PHE A 39 3.35 0.00 13.58
CA PHE A 39 2.38 -0.63 12.68
C PHE A 39 2.49 -0.07 11.25
N THR A 40 2.90 -0.93 10.33
CA THR A 40 3.35 -0.58 8.99
C THR A 40 2.54 -1.34 7.96
N PHE A 41 2.09 -0.64 6.91
CA PHE A 41 1.57 -1.25 5.71
C PHE A 41 2.70 -1.50 4.72
N LEU A 42 2.81 -2.74 4.24
CA LEU A 42 3.59 -3.10 3.07
C LEU A 42 2.60 -3.41 1.95
N ILE A 43 2.69 -2.68 0.85
CA ILE A 43 1.80 -2.83 -0.32
C ILE A 43 2.61 -3.06 -1.59
N THR A 44 2.00 -3.75 -2.55
CA THR A 44 2.42 -3.72 -3.95
C THR A 44 2.07 -2.38 -4.58
N LYS A 45 2.90 -1.90 -5.51
CA LYS A 45 2.58 -0.75 -6.36
C LYS A 45 1.53 -1.10 -7.41
N GLU A 46 1.53 -2.35 -7.87
CA GLU A 46 0.45 -2.92 -8.68
C GLU A 46 -0.80 -3.16 -7.82
N HIS A 47 -1.96 -2.86 -8.39
CA HIS A 47 -3.24 -3.04 -7.70
C HIS A 47 -3.77 -4.46 -7.91
N HIS A 48 -3.93 -5.18 -6.81
CA HIS A 48 -4.63 -6.47 -6.79
C HIS A 48 -5.92 -6.37 -5.98
N ASP A 49 -6.87 -7.26 -6.28
CA ASP A 49 -8.07 -7.41 -5.47
C ASP A 49 -7.76 -8.06 -4.12
N SER A 50 -8.73 -8.02 -3.19
CA SER A 50 -8.53 -8.57 -1.84
C SER A 50 -8.70 -10.09 -1.77
N TYR A 51 -9.14 -10.74 -2.85
CA TYR A 51 -9.40 -12.16 -2.88
C TYR A 51 -8.14 -12.90 -3.32
N ILE A 52 -7.35 -13.31 -2.33
CA ILE A 52 -6.03 -13.91 -2.52
C ILE A 52 -5.97 -15.07 -3.53
N PHE A 53 -7.06 -15.82 -3.69
CA PHE A 53 -7.12 -16.94 -4.64
C PHE A 53 -7.28 -16.53 -6.11
N ASN A 54 -7.45 -15.24 -6.39
CA ASN A 54 -7.39 -14.70 -7.76
C ASN A 54 -5.96 -14.35 -8.20
N LEU A 55 -4.98 -14.39 -7.29
CA LEU A 55 -3.59 -14.14 -7.63
C LEU A 55 -3.01 -15.34 -8.38
N GLU A 56 -2.16 -15.06 -9.36
CA GLU A 56 -1.34 -16.09 -10.01
C GLU A 56 -0.26 -16.58 -9.03
N ASP A 57 0.13 -17.86 -9.17
CA ASP A 57 1.17 -18.50 -8.36
C ASP A 57 2.59 -17.98 -8.67
#